data_AF-A0A0F9G881-F1
#
_entry.id   AF-A0A0F9G881-F1
#
_cell.length_a   1.000
_cell.length_b   1.000
_cell.length_c   1.000
_cell.angle_alpha   90.00
_cell.angle_beta   90.00
_cell.angle_gamma   90.00
#
_symmetry.space_group_name_H-M   'P 1'
#
loop_
_entity.id
_entity.type
_entity.pdbx_description
1 polymer ?
#
loop_
_entity_poly.entity_id
_entity_poly.type
_entity_poly.pdbx_seq_one_letter_code
_entity_poly.pdbx_strand_id
1 'polypeptide(L)'
;MGYCKLCQKFPEDDDGLCEQCFDVLFYLKDIIEDYLKGDAADPVIINALREFTWLYAGFPRLWGYYNCIINTVYFFILNRERDYITEVDLNYFDFTTLDKNDVLKILFESKALKEPSLSSPGTYEIGELARILSIKIREELENDTGRFKEAAEEMFGITSIILTYILIKRKFNNPMEEILPRKAISLFLTFAQIIINNFEETDNIPEEIRIDLLQNKQKLINVSKNTQFKFLLEMMGLTYISPGIPNIIYGVDDTHKTLKFKNTIINLLENLRERRRERERVRER
;
A
#
# COMPACT_ATOMS: atom_id res chain seq x y z
N MET A 1 -26.60 -12.71 10.27
CA MET A 1 -25.60 -11.65 10.08
C MET A 1 -24.32 -12.10 10.76
N GLY A 2 -23.28 -12.35 9.98
CA GLY A 2 -21.96 -12.66 10.50
C GLY A 2 -21.21 -11.41 10.95
N TYR A 3 -19.96 -11.61 11.35
CA TYR A 3 -19.02 -10.52 11.61
C TYR A 3 -18.15 -10.30 10.37
N CYS A 4 -17.78 -9.04 10.10
CA CYS A 4 -16.90 -8.64 9.02
C CYS A 4 -15.68 -9.56 8.90
N LYS A 5 -15.46 -10.13 7.71
CA LYS A 5 -14.41 -11.12 7.47
C LYS A 5 -12.99 -10.58 7.69
N LEU A 6 -12.78 -9.27 7.56
CA LEU A 6 -11.48 -8.63 7.74
C LEU A 6 -11.18 -8.28 9.20
N CYS A 7 -12.10 -7.57 9.89
CA CYS A 7 -11.86 -7.10 11.25
C CYS A 7 -12.44 -8.01 12.33
N GLN A 8 -13.43 -8.85 12.01
CA GLN A 8 -14.13 -9.77 12.91
C GLN A 8 -14.80 -9.09 14.13
N LYS A 9 -15.11 -7.80 14.03
CA LYS A 9 -15.64 -6.99 15.15
C LYS A 9 -17.00 -6.37 14.90
N PHE A 10 -17.25 -5.91 13.68
CA PHE A 10 -18.50 -5.26 13.31
C PHE A 10 -19.38 -6.21 12.48
N PRO A 11 -20.70 -6.02 12.47
CA PRO A 11 -21.58 -6.73 11.53
C PRO A 11 -21.06 -6.59 10.10
N GLU A 12 -21.15 -7.67 9.34
CA GLU A 12 -20.90 -7.60 7.90
C GLU A 12 -22.13 -7.04 7.19
N ASP A 13 -21.89 -6.25 6.13
CA ASP A 13 -22.88 -5.92 5.11
C ASP A 13 -23.01 -7.10 4.11
N ASP A 14 -23.82 -6.95 3.07
CA ASP A 14 -24.08 -8.01 2.07
C ASP A 14 -22.79 -8.55 1.42
N ASP A 15 -21.76 -7.70 1.32
CA ASP A 15 -20.45 -8.05 0.75
C ASP A 15 -19.52 -8.77 1.74
N GLY A 16 -19.95 -9.08 2.97
CA GLY A 16 -19.12 -9.77 3.97
C GLY A 16 -18.06 -8.89 4.66
N LEU A 17 -18.11 -7.58 4.43
CA LEU A 17 -17.26 -6.56 5.05
C LEU A 17 -18.13 -5.54 5.79
N CYS A 18 -17.59 -4.90 6.82
CA CYS A 18 -18.20 -3.68 7.34
C CYS A 18 -17.74 -2.47 6.51
N GLU A 19 -18.53 -1.39 6.52
CA GLU A 19 -18.25 -0.11 5.85
C GLU A 19 -16.77 0.31 5.90
N GLN A 20 -16.14 0.33 7.08
CA GLN A 20 -14.74 0.73 7.22
C GLN A 20 -13.76 -0.19 6.49
N CYS A 21 -14.00 -1.49 6.50
CA CYS A 21 -13.15 -2.46 5.82
C CYS A 21 -13.37 -2.42 4.30
N PHE A 22 -14.60 -2.12 3.87
CA PHE A 22 -14.91 -1.85 2.48
C PHE A 22 -14.18 -0.61 1.97
N ASP A 23 -14.22 0.47 2.75
CA ASP A 23 -13.49 1.72 2.50
C ASP A 23 -11.98 1.50 2.36
N VAL A 24 -11.37 0.70 3.24
CA VAL A 24 -9.95 0.33 3.13
C VAL A 24 -9.64 -0.27 1.76
N LEU A 25 -10.44 -1.24 1.30
CA LEU A 25 -10.23 -1.86 0.00
C LEU A 25 -10.49 -0.88 -1.15
N PHE A 26 -11.49 0.00 -1.00
CA PHE A 26 -11.78 1.03 -1.98
C PHE A 26 -10.61 2.01 -2.12
N TYR A 27 -10.10 2.59 -1.04
CA TYR A 27 -8.99 3.55 -1.08
C TYR A 27 -7.71 2.94 -1.63
N LEU A 28 -7.37 1.72 -1.21
CA LEU A 28 -6.21 1.01 -1.75
C LEU A 28 -6.36 0.77 -3.25
N LYS A 29 -7.53 0.30 -3.69
CA LYS A 29 -7.81 0.06 -5.11
C LYS A 29 -7.73 1.34 -5.93
N ASP A 30 -8.32 2.42 -5.42
CA ASP A 30 -8.38 3.70 -6.11
C ASP A 30 -6.99 4.33 -6.28
N ILE A 31 -6.15 4.28 -5.24
CA ILE A 31 -4.72 4.67 -5.33
C ILE A 31 -4.00 3.87 -6.42
N ILE A 32 -4.22 2.56 -6.48
CA ILE A 32 -3.56 1.68 -7.45
C ILE A 32 -4.04 1.98 -8.86
N GLU A 33 -5.35 2.05 -9.08
CA GLU A 33 -5.92 2.32 -10.40
C GLU A 33 -5.54 3.71 -10.91
N ASP A 34 -5.47 4.71 -10.04
CA ASP A 34 -5.02 6.04 -10.40
C ASP A 34 -3.54 6.05 -10.78
N TYR A 35 -2.69 5.40 -9.98
CA TYR A 35 -1.26 5.29 -10.26
C TYR A 35 -0.96 4.60 -11.61
N LEU A 36 -1.72 3.56 -11.93
CA LEU A 36 -1.54 2.80 -13.17
C LEU A 36 -1.95 3.59 -14.43
N LYS A 37 -2.56 4.77 -14.30
CA LYS A 37 -2.75 5.71 -15.42
C LYS A 37 -1.42 6.33 -15.91
N GLY A 38 -0.31 6.11 -15.21
CA GLY A 38 1.01 6.64 -15.59
C GLY A 38 1.04 8.17 -15.47
N ASP A 39 1.40 8.86 -16.54
CA ASP A 39 1.54 10.33 -16.56
C ASP A 39 0.25 11.09 -16.23
N ALA A 40 -0.91 10.43 -16.34
CA ALA A 40 -2.21 11.01 -15.99
C ALA A 40 -2.63 10.75 -14.53
N ALA A 41 -1.77 10.14 -13.71
CA ALA A 41 -2.05 9.93 -12.29
C ALA A 41 -2.05 11.26 -11.51
N ASP A 42 -2.89 11.33 -10.48
CA ASP A 42 -3.05 12.50 -9.63
C ASP A 42 -1.74 12.78 -8.85
N PRO A 43 -1.14 13.98 -8.98
CA PRO A 43 0.07 14.34 -8.26
C PRO A 43 -0.05 14.20 -6.73
N VAL A 44 -1.25 14.37 -6.17
CA VAL A 44 -1.50 14.18 -4.74
C VAL A 44 -1.22 12.72 -4.33
N ILE A 45 -1.69 11.76 -5.13
CA ILE A 45 -1.45 10.34 -4.90
C ILE A 45 0.04 10.04 -5.03
N ILE A 46 0.67 10.48 -6.12
CA ILE A 46 2.10 10.26 -6.37
C ILE A 46 2.96 10.76 -5.20
N ASN A 47 2.70 11.97 -4.73
CA ASN A 47 3.46 12.58 -3.63
C ASN A 47 3.28 11.83 -2.31
N ALA A 48 2.06 11.35 -2.03
CA ALA A 48 1.77 10.62 -0.80
C ALA A 48 2.37 9.20 -0.77
N LEU A 49 2.63 8.58 -1.93
CA LEU A 49 3.17 7.21 -2.00
C LEU A 49 4.49 7.05 -1.23
N ARG A 50 5.35 8.07 -1.28
CA ARG A 50 6.68 8.07 -0.62
C ARG A 50 6.59 7.90 0.90
N GLU A 51 5.45 8.25 1.48
CA GLU A 51 5.19 8.13 2.91
C GLU A 51 4.83 6.71 3.36
N PHE A 52 4.73 5.75 2.43
CA PHE A 52 4.39 4.34 2.71
C PHE A 52 5.56 3.36 2.55
N THR A 53 6.74 3.85 2.17
CA THR A 53 7.97 3.06 1.91
C THR A 53 8.36 2.11 3.04
N TRP A 54 8.03 2.47 4.27
CA TRP A 54 8.42 1.78 5.50
C TRP A 54 7.48 0.63 5.90
N LEU A 55 6.28 0.52 5.31
CA LEU A 55 5.20 -0.37 5.78
C LEU A 55 5.65 -1.83 5.92
N TYR A 56 6.54 -2.29 5.04
CA TYR A 56 7.03 -3.67 5.01
C TYR A 56 8.50 -3.83 5.40
N ALA A 57 9.22 -2.73 5.65
CA ALA A 57 10.65 -2.76 5.88
C ALA A 57 11.07 -3.58 7.13
N GLY A 58 10.17 -3.70 8.11
CA GLY A 58 10.39 -4.47 9.34
C GLY A 58 9.67 -5.82 9.43
N PHE A 59 9.12 -6.36 8.33
CA PHE A 59 8.32 -7.60 8.34
C PHE A 59 8.95 -8.74 7.54
N PRO A 60 9.78 -9.60 8.15
CA PRO A 60 10.52 -10.64 7.44
C PRO A 60 9.64 -11.56 6.56
N ARG A 61 8.44 -11.91 7.03
CA ARG A 61 7.51 -12.79 6.30
C ARG A 61 6.92 -12.15 5.04
N LEU A 62 6.73 -10.84 5.04
CA LEU A 62 6.15 -10.09 3.91
C LEU A 62 7.20 -9.47 3.01
N TRP A 63 8.42 -9.34 3.53
CA TRP A 63 9.54 -8.79 2.81
C TRP A 63 9.91 -9.60 1.56
N GLY A 64 9.74 -10.92 1.61
CA GLY A 64 9.96 -11.77 0.43
C GLY A 64 9.04 -11.41 -0.74
N TYR A 65 7.73 -11.30 -0.51
CA TYR A 65 6.77 -10.90 -1.55
C TYR A 65 7.05 -9.49 -2.09
N TYR A 66 7.31 -8.56 -1.18
CA TYR A 66 7.66 -7.18 -1.51
C TYR A 66 8.91 -7.11 -2.40
N ASN A 67 9.99 -7.79 -2.01
CA ASN A 67 11.25 -7.81 -2.74
C ASN A 67 11.12 -8.47 -4.11
N CYS A 68 10.27 -9.49 -4.25
CA CYS A 68 10.03 -10.12 -5.56
C CYS A 68 9.45 -9.11 -6.56
N ILE A 69 8.49 -8.27 -6.13
CA ILE A 69 7.93 -7.20 -6.98
C ILE A 69 9.03 -6.21 -7.36
N ILE A 70 9.74 -5.67 -6.37
CA ILE A 70 10.81 -4.68 -6.58
C ILE A 70 11.90 -5.22 -7.51
N ASN A 71 12.37 -6.43 -7.26
CA ASN A 71 13.45 -6.99 -8.07
C ASN A 71 12.99 -7.24 -9.51
N THR A 72 11.72 -7.61 -9.72
CA THR A 72 11.14 -7.72 -11.07
C THR A 72 11.24 -6.38 -11.81
N VAL A 73 10.94 -5.27 -11.14
CA VAL A 73 11.12 -3.93 -11.71
C VAL A 73 12.59 -3.66 -12.01
N TYR A 74 13.51 -3.96 -11.08
CA TYR A 74 14.96 -3.81 -11.31
C TYR A 74 15.47 -4.63 -12.49
N PHE A 75 14.95 -5.83 -12.70
CA PHE A 75 15.30 -6.65 -13.86
C PHE A 75 15.03 -5.88 -15.16
N PHE A 76 13.85 -5.26 -15.31
CA PHE A 76 13.50 -4.49 -16.50
C PHE A 76 14.23 -3.15 -16.62
N ILE A 77 14.64 -2.54 -15.50
CA ILE A 77 15.52 -1.36 -15.51
C ILE A 77 16.89 -1.73 -16.10
N LEU A 78 17.45 -2.87 -15.70
CA LEU A 78 18.78 -3.32 -16.12
C LEU A 78 18.78 -3.96 -17.51
N ASN A 79 17.70 -4.62 -17.92
CA ASN A 79 17.58 -5.34 -19.19
C ASN A 79 16.68 -4.60 -20.18
N ARG A 80 17.12 -3.43 -20.63
CA ARG A 80 16.31 -2.44 -21.39
C ARG A 80 15.66 -2.98 -22.67
N GLU A 81 16.25 -4.00 -23.29
CA GLU A 81 15.80 -4.59 -24.56
C GLU A 81 14.80 -5.73 -24.37
N ARG A 82 14.51 -6.13 -23.13
CA ARG A 82 13.63 -7.26 -22.83
C ARG A 82 12.31 -6.78 -22.25
N ASP A 83 11.22 -7.16 -22.91
CA ASP A 83 9.86 -7.04 -22.37
C ASP A 83 9.38 -8.35 -21.71
N TYR A 84 10.29 -9.27 -21.42
CA TYR A 84 10.01 -10.54 -20.77
C TYR A 84 11.11 -10.95 -19.81
N ILE A 85 10.76 -11.83 -18.87
CA ILE A 85 11.66 -12.51 -17.95
C ILE A 85 11.41 -14.02 -18.03
N THR A 86 12.45 -14.83 -18.00
CA THR A 86 12.30 -16.28 -17.95
C THR A 86 12.25 -16.77 -16.51
N GLU A 87 11.72 -17.97 -16.29
CA GLU A 87 11.73 -18.58 -14.96
C GLU A 87 13.14 -18.76 -14.38
N VAL A 88 14.13 -18.99 -15.25
CA VAL A 88 15.55 -19.09 -14.86
C VAL A 88 16.09 -17.75 -14.38
N ASP A 89 15.62 -16.64 -14.95
CA ASP A 89 15.98 -15.27 -14.56
C ASP A 89 15.23 -14.79 -13.30
N LEU A 90 14.23 -15.54 -12.83
CA LEU A 90 13.52 -15.30 -11.57
C LEU A 90 14.26 -15.94 -10.39
N ASN A 91 15.54 -15.60 -10.24
CA ASN A 91 16.45 -16.14 -9.22
C ASN A 91 15.97 -15.87 -7.78
N TYR A 92 14.93 -15.04 -7.60
CA TYR A 92 14.35 -14.71 -6.29
C TYR A 92 13.88 -15.95 -5.54
N PHE A 93 13.46 -17.00 -6.26
CA PHE A 93 13.05 -18.27 -5.67
C PHE A 93 14.17 -18.94 -4.87
N ASP A 94 15.43 -18.73 -5.27
CA ASP A 94 16.58 -19.35 -4.58
C ASP A 94 16.92 -18.65 -3.26
N PHE A 95 16.46 -17.40 -3.09
CA PHE A 95 16.75 -16.56 -1.91
C PHE A 95 15.57 -16.43 -0.94
N THR A 96 14.49 -17.18 -1.15
CA THR A 96 13.28 -17.10 -0.34
C THR A 96 12.74 -18.48 0.03
N THR A 97 12.11 -18.59 1.20
CA THR A 97 11.40 -19.81 1.62
C THR A 97 9.93 -19.80 1.20
N LEU A 98 9.51 -18.81 0.42
CA LEU A 98 8.14 -18.66 -0.05
C LEU A 98 7.83 -19.66 -1.16
N ASP A 99 6.59 -20.15 -1.19
CA ASP A 99 6.13 -21.01 -2.28
C ASP A 99 6.18 -20.24 -3.61
N LYS A 100 6.78 -20.88 -4.62
CA LYS A 100 6.98 -20.30 -5.95
C LYS A 100 5.67 -19.88 -6.61
N ASN A 101 4.62 -20.72 -6.50
CA ASN A 101 3.34 -20.39 -7.12
C ASN A 101 2.70 -19.20 -6.43
N ASP A 102 2.83 -19.09 -5.11
CA ASP A 102 2.28 -17.95 -4.37
C ASP A 102 3.01 -16.64 -4.72
N VAL A 103 4.33 -16.68 -4.88
CA VAL A 103 5.12 -15.53 -5.39
C VAL A 103 4.69 -15.16 -6.80
N LEU A 104 4.57 -16.12 -7.72
CA LEU A 104 4.12 -15.85 -9.10
C LEU A 104 2.73 -15.20 -9.12
N LYS A 105 1.77 -15.72 -8.36
CA LYS A 105 0.45 -15.09 -8.25
C LYS A 105 0.55 -13.65 -7.73
N ILE A 106 1.43 -13.35 -6.76
CA ILE A 106 1.65 -11.97 -6.30
C ILE A 106 2.20 -11.10 -7.44
N LEU A 107 3.15 -11.59 -8.22
CA LEU A 107 3.72 -10.86 -9.37
C LEU A 107 2.67 -10.58 -10.45
N PHE A 108 1.73 -11.50 -10.68
CA PHE A 108 0.61 -11.30 -11.61
C PHE A 108 -0.45 -10.35 -11.06
N GLU A 109 -0.91 -10.56 -9.82
CA GLU A 109 -1.92 -9.71 -9.18
C GLU A 109 -1.42 -8.27 -8.95
N SER A 110 -0.12 -8.09 -8.75
CA SER A 110 0.52 -6.76 -8.67
C SER A 110 0.71 -6.10 -10.02
N LYS A 111 0.46 -6.82 -11.13
CA LYS A 111 0.78 -6.40 -12.50
C LYS A 111 2.27 -6.10 -12.70
N ALA A 112 3.16 -6.69 -11.91
CA ALA A 112 4.60 -6.65 -12.17
C ALA A 112 4.95 -7.53 -13.38
N LEU A 113 4.25 -8.67 -13.50
CA LEU A 113 4.31 -9.57 -14.65
C LEU A 113 2.90 -9.83 -15.19
N LYS A 114 2.80 -10.24 -16.45
CA LYS A 114 1.58 -10.84 -17.00
C LYS A 114 1.59 -12.34 -16.78
N GLU A 115 0.39 -12.93 -16.69
CA GLU A 115 0.25 -14.38 -16.71
C GLU A 115 0.84 -14.96 -18.00
N PRO A 116 1.54 -16.11 -17.92
CA PRO A 116 2.18 -16.71 -19.08
C PRO A 116 1.14 -17.17 -20.10
N SER A 117 1.41 -16.95 -21.39
CA SER A 117 0.62 -17.55 -22.46
C SER A 117 0.85 -19.06 -22.50
N LEU A 118 -0.18 -19.83 -22.89
CA LEU A 118 -0.06 -21.28 -23.10
C LEU A 118 1.03 -21.65 -24.12
N SER A 119 1.38 -20.73 -25.03
CA SER A 119 2.39 -20.91 -26.07
C SER A 119 3.84 -20.77 -25.58
N SER A 120 4.09 -20.19 -24.40
CA SER A 120 5.45 -19.93 -23.91
C SER A 120 5.58 -20.21 -22.40
N PRO A 121 5.48 -21.49 -21.98
CA PRO A 121 5.61 -21.86 -20.58
C PRO A 121 6.97 -21.45 -20.01
N GLY A 122 6.97 -20.87 -18.81
CA GLY A 122 8.19 -20.39 -18.14
C GLY A 122 8.74 -19.06 -18.65
N THR A 123 8.00 -18.36 -19.53
CA THR A 123 8.33 -16.98 -19.95
C THR A 123 7.19 -16.05 -19.55
N TYR A 124 7.54 -14.94 -18.90
CA TYR A 124 6.58 -13.99 -18.35
C TYR A 124 6.82 -12.61 -18.97
N GLU A 125 5.78 -12.02 -19.57
CA GLU A 125 5.88 -10.66 -20.10
C GLU A 125 5.85 -9.61 -19.00
N ILE A 126 6.47 -8.46 -19.25
CA ILE A 126 6.43 -7.30 -18.37
C ILE A 126 4.99 -6.80 -18.19
N GLY A 127 4.58 -6.71 -16.93
CA GLY A 127 3.28 -6.18 -16.54
C GLY A 127 3.25 -4.64 -16.56
N GLU A 128 2.06 -4.09 -16.37
CA GLU A 128 1.80 -2.64 -16.41
C GLU A 128 2.59 -1.87 -15.33
N LEU A 129 2.59 -2.36 -14.09
CA LEU A 129 3.29 -1.73 -12.97
C LEU A 129 4.80 -1.66 -13.25
N ALA A 130 5.40 -2.80 -13.64
CA ALA A 130 6.83 -2.87 -13.90
C ALA A 130 7.24 -2.00 -15.10
N ARG A 131 6.38 -1.90 -16.12
CA ARG A 131 6.61 -1.02 -17.26
C ARG A 131 6.66 0.45 -16.84
N ILE A 132 5.64 0.93 -16.11
CA ILE A 132 5.58 2.33 -15.64
C ILE A 132 6.82 2.67 -14.80
N LEU A 133 7.10 1.85 -13.79
CA LEU A 133 8.21 2.08 -12.87
C LEU A 133 9.58 2.00 -13.54
N SER A 134 9.77 1.04 -14.45
CA SER A 134 11.06 0.89 -15.14
C SER A 134 11.32 2.02 -16.13
N ILE A 135 10.31 2.53 -16.83
CA ILE A 135 10.45 3.72 -17.69
C ILE A 135 10.84 4.91 -16.82
N LYS A 136 10.04 5.21 -15.79
CA LYS A 136 10.26 6.36 -14.90
C LYS A 136 11.63 6.36 -14.23
N ILE A 137 12.05 5.23 -13.66
CA ILE A 137 13.37 5.15 -13.00
C ILE A 137 14.50 5.29 -14.02
N ARG A 138 14.37 4.74 -15.23
CA ARG A 138 15.39 4.88 -16.28
C ARG A 138 15.54 6.33 -16.72
N GLU A 139 14.43 7.03 -16.94
CA GLU A 139 14.45 8.44 -17.31
C GLU A 139 15.17 9.28 -16.25
N GLU A 140 14.93 9.04 -14.96
CA GLU A 140 15.61 9.77 -13.89
C GLU A 140 17.09 9.42 -13.76
N LEU A 141 17.49 8.17 -14.08
CA LEU A 141 18.89 7.75 -14.12
C LEU A 141 19.65 8.37 -15.31
N GLU A 142 19.00 8.53 -16.46
CA GLU A 142 19.60 9.05 -17.68
C GLU A 142 19.74 10.58 -17.65
N ASN A 143 18.75 11.26 -17.07
CA ASN A 143 18.69 12.72 -17.06
C ASN A 143 19.49 13.38 -15.90
N ASP A 144 20.09 12.60 -15.00
CA ASP A 144 20.86 13.05 -13.83
C ASP A 144 20.20 14.20 -13.05
N THR A 145 18.87 14.13 -12.91
CA THR A 145 18.03 15.21 -12.36
C THR A 145 18.15 15.35 -10.83
N GLY A 146 18.86 14.42 -10.18
CA GLY A 146 18.85 14.25 -8.72
C GLY A 146 17.52 13.69 -8.16
N ARG A 147 16.52 13.37 -9.00
CA ARG A 147 15.21 12.86 -8.55
C ARG A 147 15.11 11.34 -8.49
N PHE A 148 16.20 10.62 -8.75
CA PHE A 148 16.24 9.16 -8.62
C PHE A 148 15.75 8.66 -7.26
N LYS A 149 16.13 9.36 -6.17
CA LYS A 149 15.68 9.03 -4.82
C LYS A 149 14.15 9.07 -4.72
N GLU A 150 13.52 10.09 -5.29
CA GLU A 150 12.08 10.27 -5.26
C GLU A 150 11.34 9.18 -6.05
N ALA A 151 11.86 8.83 -7.23
CA ALA A 151 11.32 7.73 -8.04
C ALA A 151 11.45 6.37 -7.34
N ALA A 152 12.56 6.13 -6.64
CA ALA A 152 12.76 4.93 -5.84
C ALA A 152 11.79 4.89 -4.64
N GLU A 153 11.63 5.99 -3.91
CA GLU A 153 10.66 6.10 -2.80
C GLU A 153 9.22 5.87 -3.29
N GLU A 154 8.87 6.40 -4.45
CA GLU A 154 7.57 6.16 -5.08
C GLU A 154 7.37 4.68 -5.42
N MET A 155 8.35 4.03 -6.05
CA MET A 155 8.32 2.59 -6.35
C MET A 155 8.08 1.75 -5.09
N PHE A 156 8.80 2.05 -4.02
CA PHE A 156 8.64 1.35 -2.74
C PHE A 156 7.28 1.62 -2.11
N GLY A 157 6.79 2.86 -2.21
CA GLY A 157 5.47 3.29 -1.78
C GLY A 157 4.36 2.51 -2.47
N ILE A 158 4.28 2.57 -3.80
CA ILE A 158 3.23 1.89 -4.57
C ILE A 158 3.27 0.38 -4.39
N THR A 159 4.46 -0.21 -4.32
CA THR A 159 4.61 -1.65 -4.07
C THR A 159 4.01 -2.03 -2.71
N SER A 160 4.18 -1.18 -1.69
CA SER A 160 3.56 -1.38 -0.38
C SER A 160 2.03 -1.30 -0.45
N ILE A 161 1.47 -0.34 -1.20
CA ILE A 161 0.02 -0.23 -1.38
C ILE A 161 -0.55 -1.46 -2.11
N ILE A 162 0.06 -1.86 -3.23
CA ILE A 162 -0.37 -3.00 -4.03
C ILE A 162 -0.30 -4.30 -3.23
N LEU A 163 0.81 -4.55 -2.56
CA LEU A 163 0.96 -5.75 -1.72
C LEU A 163 -0.09 -5.77 -0.59
N THR A 164 -0.35 -4.63 0.03
CA THR A 164 -1.41 -4.51 1.05
C THR A 164 -2.76 -4.91 0.49
N TYR A 165 -3.13 -4.36 -0.67
CA TYR A 165 -4.40 -4.65 -1.33
C TYR A 165 -4.56 -6.15 -1.64
N ILE A 166 -3.52 -6.75 -2.23
CA ILE A 166 -3.52 -8.16 -2.60
C ILE A 166 -3.71 -9.05 -1.36
N LEU A 167 -2.90 -8.84 -0.32
CA LEU A 167 -2.96 -9.65 0.89
C LEU A 167 -4.32 -9.55 1.60
N ILE A 168 -4.93 -8.37 1.62
CA ILE A 168 -6.29 -8.20 2.18
C ILE A 168 -7.31 -8.98 1.35
N LYS A 169 -7.30 -8.86 0.02
CA LYS A 169 -8.23 -9.60 -0.85
C LYS A 169 -8.07 -11.11 -0.71
N ARG A 170 -6.84 -11.58 -0.67
CA ARG A 170 -6.53 -12.99 -0.50
C ARG A 170 -7.05 -13.53 0.83
N LYS A 171 -6.78 -12.83 1.94
CA LYS A 171 -7.36 -13.18 3.24
C LYS A 171 -8.89 -13.21 3.23
N PHE A 172 -9.50 -12.25 2.54
CA PHE A 172 -10.95 -12.17 2.41
C PHE A 172 -11.54 -13.36 1.64
N ASN A 173 -10.89 -13.76 0.55
CA ASN A 173 -11.33 -14.89 -0.28
C ASN A 173 -10.97 -16.26 0.32
N ASN A 174 -9.89 -16.33 1.09
CA ASN A 174 -9.43 -17.54 1.76
C ASN A 174 -9.12 -17.25 3.23
N PRO A 175 -10.10 -17.43 4.15
CA PRO A 175 -9.91 -17.19 5.58
C PRO A 175 -8.78 -18.01 6.22
N MET A 176 -8.36 -19.12 5.61
CA MET A 176 -7.25 -19.95 6.08
C MET A 176 -5.87 -19.36 5.75
N GLU A 177 -5.80 -18.33 4.90
CA GLU A 177 -4.54 -17.68 4.57
C GLU A 177 -3.98 -16.95 5.80
N GLU A 178 -2.75 -17.31 6.22
CA GLU A 178 -2.23 -16.88 7.52
C GLU A 178 -1.78 -15.41 7.56
N ILE A 179 -1.49 -14.82 6.40
CA ILE A 179 -0.74 -13.58 6.34
C ILE A 179 -1.68 -12.37 6.22
N LEU A 180 -1.83 -11.65 7.32
CA LEU A 180 -2.59 -10.40 7.39
C LEU A 180 -1.63 -9.21 7.61
N PRO A 181 -1.57 -8.20 6.70
CA PRO A 181 -0.71 -7.03 6.86
C PRO A 181 -1.29 -6.07 7.90
N ARG A 182 -1.31 -6.48 9.18
CA ARG A 182 -2.00 -5.80 10.27
C ARG A 182 -1.60 -4.34 10.38
N LYS A 183 -0.30 -4.01 10.35
CA LYS A 183 0.17 -2.61 10.43
C LYS A 183 -0.48 -1.74 9.34
N ALA A 184 -0.39 -2.16 8.08
CA ALA A 184 -1.02 -1.43 6.97
C ALA A 184 -2.55 -1.35 7.13
N ILE A 185 -3.22 -2.44 7.48
CA ILE A 185 -4.68 -2.43 7.72
C ILE A 185 -5.07 -1.45 8.82
N SER A 186 -4.35 -1.40 9.96
CA SER A 186 -4.67 -0.44 11.02
C SER A 186 -4.52 1.00 10.58
N LEU A 187 -3.54 1.29 9.72
CA LEU A 187 -3.35 2.62 9.17
C LEU A 187 -4.52 3.00 8.27
N PHE A 188 -4.87 2.16 7.30
CA PHE A 188 -5.97 2.44 6.39
C PHE A 188 -7.33 2.44 7.09
N LEU A 189 -7.53 1.64 8.14
CA LEU A 189 -8.73 1.73 9.00
C LEU A 189 -8.78 3.06 9.78
N THR A 190 -7.61 3.61 10.13
CA THR A 190 -7.53 4.93 10.78
C THR A 190 -7.90 6.01 9.78
N PHE A 191 -7.37 5.94 8.55
CA PHE A 191 -7.71 6.84 7.45
C PHE A 191 -9.20 6.79 7.12
N ALA A 192 -9.77 5.58 6.98
CA ALA A 192 -11.20 5.41 6.74
C ALA A 192 -12.04 6.04 7.84
N GLN A 193 -11.68 5.85 9.11
CA GLN A 193 -12.42 6.47 10.21
C GLN A 193 -12.31 8.00 10.22
N ILE A 194 -11.16 8.56 9.86
CA ILE A 194 -11.00 10.01 9.71
C ILE A 194 -11.91 10.52 8.60
N ILE A 195 -11.90 9.88 7.43
CA ILE A 195 -12.74 10.27 6.31
C ILE A 195 -14.23 10.17 6.68
N ILE A 196 -14.66 9.07 7.32
CA ILE A 196 -16.04 8.89 7.80
C ILE A 196 -16.45 9.99 8.78
N ASN A 197 -15.60 10.29 9.77
CA ASN A 197 -15.93 11.28 10.79
C ASN A 197 -16.08 12.69 10.21
N ASN A 198 -15.38 12.98 9.12
CA ASN A 198 -15.37 14.29 8.47
C ASN A 198 -16.08 14.23 7.09
N PHE A 199 -16.96 13.25 6.88
CA PHE A 199 -17.51 12.94 5.56
C PHE A 199 -18.47 14.01 5.05
N GLU A 200 -19.23 14.65 5.92
CA GLU A 200 -20.17 15.75 5.58
C GLU A 200 -19.58 17.14 5.82
N GLU A 201 -18.38 17.21 6.40
CA GLU A 201 -17.79 18.48 6.78
C GLU A 201 -17.35 19.28 5.55
N THR A 202 -17.71 20.56 5.51
CA THR A 202 -17.21 21.50 4.50
C THR A 202 -15.75 21.86 4.72
N ASP A 203 -15.29 21.72 5.96
CA ASP A 203 -13.93 22.03 6.36
C ASP A 203 -12.95 20.92 5.97
N ASN A 204 -11.67 21.26 6.02
CA ASN A 204 -10.59 20.32 5.75
C ASN A 204 -10.47 19.29 6.88
N ILE A 205 -10.12 18.06 6.53
CA ILE A 205 -9.66 16.99 7.39
C ILE A 205 -8.61 17.55 8.36
N PRO A 206 -8.78 17.31 9.66
CA PRO A 206 -7.90 17.89 10.67
C PRO A 206 -6.48 17.38 10.51
N GLU A 207 -5.51 18.30 10.61
CA GLU A 207 -4.07 17.97 10.65
C GLU A 207 -3.70 17.12 11.87
N GLU A 208 -4.47 17.27 12.95
CA GLU A 208 -4.26 16.61 14.24
C GLU A 208 -5.34 15.59 14.54
N ILE A 209 -4.92 14.37 14.86
CA ILE A 209 -5.81 13.32 15.30
C ILE A 209 -5.44 12.85 16.69
N ARG A 210 -6.41 12.40 17.47
CA ARG A 210 -6.11 11.80 18.77
C ARG A 210 -5.36 10.47 18.61
N ILE A 211 -4.34 10.24 19.44
CA ILE A 211 -3.53 9.01 19.44
C ILE A 211 -4.41 7.76 19.64
N ASP A 212 -5.46 7.87 20.47
CA ASP A 212 -6.33 6.74 20.78
C ASP A 212 -7.13 6.26 19.57
N LEU A 213 -7.37 7.11 18.56
CA LEU A 213 -7.98 6.71 17.30
C LEU A 213 -7.17 5.60 16.63
N LEU A 214 -5.87 5.83 16.43
CA LEU A 214 -4.94 4.85 15.84
C LEU A 214 -4.83 3.60 16.72
N GLN A 215 -4.65 3.78 18.04
CA GLN A 215 -4.54 2.65 18.99
C GLN A 215 -5.80 1.78 19.00
N ASN A 216 -6.98 2.39 18.85
CA ASN A 216 -8.23 1.65 18.77
C ASN A 216 -8.28 0.82 17.48
N LYS A 217 -7.85 1.36 16.33
CA LYS A 217 -7.78 0.57 15.09
C LYS A 217 -6.77 -0.57 15.16
N GLN A 218 -5.63 -0.36 15.81
CA GLN A 218 -4.66 -1.42 16.07
C GLN A 218 -5.20 -2.53 16.99
N LYS A 219 -5.99 -2.18 18.01
CA LYS A 219 -6.64 -3.16 18.88
C LYS A 219 -7.67 -4.01 18.12
N LEU A 220 -8.41 -3.42 17.18
CA LEU A 220 -9.42 -4.16 16.39
C LEU A 220 -8.82 -5.34 15.64
N ILE A 221 -7.57 -5.21 15.17
CA ILE A 221 -6.84 -6.24 14.42
C ILE A 221 -5.79 -6.99 15.28
N ASN A 222 -5.95 -6.96 16.61
CA ASN A 222 -5.12 -7.72 17.56
C ASN A 222 -3.61 -7.41 17.47
N VAL A 223 -3.24 -6.14 17.33
CA VAL A 223 -1.83 -5.70 17.40
C VAL A 223 -1.43 -5.52 18.88
N SER A 224 -0.34 -6.16 19.30
CA SER A 224 0.17 -6.09 20.69
C SER A 224 0.63 -4.67 21.06
N LYS A 225 0.59 -4.29 22.35
CA LYS A 225 1.04 -2.95 22.82
C LYS A 225 2.46 -2.59 22.37
N ASN A 226 3.40 -3.54 22.44
CA ASN A 226 4.77 -3.30 21.98
C ASN A 226 4.82 -3.06 20.46
N THR A 227 4.01 -3.77 19.68
CA THR A 227 3.89 -3.53 18.24
C THR A 227 3.22 -2.19 17.93
N GLN A 228 2.24 -1.76 18.74
CA GLN A 228 1.59 -0.45 18.61
C GLN A 228 2.61 0.68 18.79
N PHE A 229 3.43 0.59 19.85
CA PHE A 229 4.50 1.54 20.12
C PHE A 229 5.55 1.56 18.99
N LYS A 230 6.02 0.38 18.55
CA LYS A 230 6.96 0.30 17.41
C LYS A 230 6.38 0.91 16.14
N PHE A 231 5.09 0.69 15.87
CA PHE A 231 4.42 1.28 14.71
C PHE A 231 4.40 2.81 14.77
N LEU A 232 4.12 3.37 15.94
CA LEU A 232 4.15 4.82 16.13
C LEU A 232 5.56 5.38 15.87
N LEU A 233 6.60 4.72 16.39
CA LEU A 233 8.00 5.11 16.11
C LEU A 233 8.34 5.03 14.62
N GLU A 234 7.86 3.99 13.92
CA GLU A 234 8.03 3.86 12.47
C GLU A 234 7.34 5.01 11.72
N MET A 235 6.09 5.35 12.08
CA MET A 235 5.37 6.48 11.49
C MET A 235 6.07 7.83 11.72
N MET A 236 6.80 7.97 12.82
CA MET A 236 7.59 9.15 13.19
C MET A 236 9.02 9.17 12.60
N GLY A 237 9.44 8.12 11.87
CA GLY A 237 10.82 8.05 11.35
C GLY A 237 11.88 7.81 12.43
N LEU A 238 11.50 7.24 13.58
CA LEU A 238 12.39 6.98 14.72
C LEU A 238 12.90 5.53 14.72
N THR A 239 13.07 4.94 13.53
CA THR A 239 13.59 3.58 13.38
C THR A 239 14.79 3.53 12.46
N TYR A 240 15.61 2.48 12.61
CA TYR A 240 16.87 2.28 11.87
C TYR A 240 16.71 2.32 10.34
N ILE A 241 15.50 2.05 9.82
CA ILE A 241 15.23 1.94 8.39
C ILE A 241 14.94 3.31 7.75
N SER A 242 14.49 4.30 8.55
CA SER A 242 14.24 5.66 8.08
C SER A 242 14.70 6.69 9.13
N PRO A 243 15.99 6.71 9.52
CA PRO A 243 16.42 7.50 10.67
C PRO A 243 16.27 9.00 10.40
N GLY A 244 15.39 9.66 11.16
CA GLY A 244 15.30 11.12 11.24
C GLY A 244 14.44 11.79 10.16
N ILE A 245 13.81 11.04 9.26
CA ILE A 245 12.81 11.57 8.33
C ILE A 245 11.45 11.01 8.73
N PRO A 246 10.52 11.85 9.21
CA PRO A 246 9.19 11.37 9.56
C PRO A 246 8.53 10.72 8.35
N ASN A 247 7.72 9.69 8.55
CA ASN A 247 7.00 9.05 7.44
C ASN A 247 5.60 9.65 7.30
N ILE A 248 4.73 9.44 8.30
CA ILE A 248 3.34 9.92 8.27
C ILE A 248 3.10 11.02 9.31
N ILE A 249 3.77 10.92 10.46
CA ILE A 249 3.56 11.79 11.61
C ILE A 249 4.77 12.71 11.74
N TYR A 250 4.59 14.02 11.60
CA TYR A 250 5.69 14.98 11.76
C TYR A 250 5.76 15.61 13.16
N GLY A 251 4.72 15.44 13.98
CA GLY A 251 4.67 15.97 15.34
C GLY A 251 3.77 15.15 16.26
N VAL A 252 4.05 15.22 17.56
CA VAL A 252 3.22 14.64 18.63
C VAL A 252 3.02 15.72 19.68
N ASP A 253 1.78 15.95 20.08
CA ASP A 253 1.46 16.80 21.22
C ASP A 253 1.10 15.90 22.41
N ASP A 254 2.02 15.83 23.37
CA ASP A 254 1.84 15.03 24.58
C ASP A 254 0.75 15.60 25.52
N THR A 255 0.50 16.91 25.45
CA THR A 255 -0.49 17.60 26.28
C THR A 255 -1.90 17.20 25.87
N HIS A 256 -2.17 17.24 24.57
CA HIS A 256 -3.48 16.90 24.01
C HIS A 256 -3.59 15.44 23.53
N LYS A 257 -2.47 14.69 23.59
CA LYS A 257 -2.35 13.32 23.09
C LYS A 257 -2.77 13.22 21.62
N THR A 258 -2.27 14.13 20.80
CA THR A 258 -2.55 14.18 19.36
C THR A 258 -1.32 13.84 18.53
N LEU A 259 -1.56 13.31 17.33
CA LEU A 259 -0.58 13.05 16.28
C LEU A 259 -0.82 14.04 15.17
N LYS A 260 0.24 14.68 14.68
CA LYS A 260 0.18 15.64 13.58
C LYS A 260 0.64 14.99 12.28
N PHE A 261 -0.29 14.84 11.33
CA PHE A 261 -0.03 14.20 10.04
C PHE A 261 0.59 15.16 9.04
N LYS A 262 1.55 14.68 8.25
CA LYS A 262 2.15 15.49 7.18
C LYS A 262 1.08 16.00 6.22
N ASN A 263 1.31 17.18 5.65
CA ASN A 263 0.43 17.77 4.64
C ASN A 263 0.24 16.84 3.42
N THR A 264 1.25 16.05 3.04
CA THR A 264 1.14 15.02 1.99
C THR A 264 0.05 14.00 2.30
N ILE A 265 -0.06 13.58 3.56
CA ILE A 265 -1.08 12.64 4.03
C ILE A 265 -2.44 13.32 4.15
N ILE A 266 -2.50 14.55 4.67
CA ILE A 266 -3.77 15.30 4.74
C ILE A 266 -4.36 15.49 3.34
N ASN A 267 -3.55 15.93 2.38
CA ASN A 267 -3.98 16.08 0.98
C ASN A 267 -4.46 14.76 0.37
N LEU A 268 -3.80 13.64 0.68
CA LEU A 268 -4.28 12.32 0.26
C LEU A 268 -5.65 11.99 0.86
N LEU A 269 -5.84 12.21 2.16
CA LEU A 269 -7.12 11.92 2.81
C LEU A 269 -8.25 12.78 2.25
N GLU A 270 -7.98 14.04 1.93
CA GLU A 270 -8.93 14.93 1.26
C GLU A 270 -9.34 14.41 -0.11
N ASN A 271 -8.33 14.04 -0.90
CA ASN A 271 -8.55 13.48 -2.22
C ASN A 271 -9.41 12.20 -2.16
N LEU A 272 -9.10 11.30 -1.22
CA LEU A 272 -9.88 10.08 -1.00
C LEU A 272 -11.31 10.36 -0.50
N ARG A 273 -11.50 11.37 0.36
CA ARG A 273 -12.82 11.82 0.82
C ARG A 273 -13.68 12.29 -0.35
N GLU A 274 -13.14 13.14 -1.22
CA GLU A 274 -13.87 13.63 -2.41
C GLU A 274 -14.20 12.50 -3.39
N ARG A 275 -13.27 11.58 -3.62
CA ARG A 275 -13.53 10.40 -4.47
C ARG A 275 -14.60 9.49 -3.88
N ARG A 276 -14.66 9.35 -2.54
CA ARG A 276 -15.75 8.61 -1.87
C ARG A 276 -17.09 9.34 -2.03
N ARG A 277 -17.14 10.65 -1.81
CA ARG A 277 -18.36 11.47 -2.03
C ARG A 277 -18.87 11.33 -3.45
N GLU A 278 -18.00 11.41 -4.45
CA GLU A 278 -18.41 11.25 -5.84
C GLU A 278 -18.98 9.85 -6.14
N ARG A 279 -18.39 8.81 -5.55
CA ARG A 279 -18.91 7.45 -5.67
C ARG A 279 -20.32 7.29 -5.09
N GLU A 280 -20.59 7.91 -3.94
CA GLU A 280 -21.92 7.88 -3.33
C GLU A 280 -22.95 8.63 -4.19
N ARG A 281 -22.60 9.82 -4.72
CA ARG A 281 -23.46 10.55 -5.67
C ARG A 281 -23.79 9.77 -6.94
N VAL A 282 -22.84 8.97 -7.45
CA VAL A 282 -23.07 8.10 -8.62
C VAL A 282 -23.99 6.93 -8.29
N ARG A 283 -23.97 6.41 -7.06
CA ARG A 283 -24.85 5.31 -6.61
C ARG A 283 -26.29 5.77 -6.38
N GLU A 284 -26.49 7.04 -6.05
CA GLU A 284 -27.81 7.65 -5.83
C GLU A 284 -28.53 8.06 -7.13
N ARG A 285 -27.82 8.07 -8.27
CA ARG A 285 -28.35 8.39 -9.60
C ARG A 285 -28.77 7.13 -10.36
#